data_AF-W1F0D5-F1
#
_entry.id   AF-W1F0D5-F1
#
_cell.length_a   1.000
_cell.length_b   1.000
_cell.length_c   1.000
_cell.angle_alpha   90.00
_cell.angle_beta   90.00
_cell.angle_gamma   90.00
#
_symmetry.space_group_name_H-M   'P 1'
#
loop_
_entity.id
_entity.type
_entity.pdbx_description
1 polymer ?
#
loop_
_entity_poly.entity_id
_entity_poly.type
_entity_poly.pdbx_seq_one_letter_code
_entity_poly.pdbx_strand_id
1 'polypeptide(L)'
;MHDERTHHYHYDSQHRLVFYTRIQHGEPQVESRYLYDPLGRRTGKRVWRRERDLTGWMSLSRKPEETWYGWDGDRLTTVQTQQTRIQTVYQPGKLHAAPENRNREW
;
A
#
# COMPACT_ATOMS: atom_id res chain seq x y z
N MET A 1 -0.11 -14.00 -26.44
CA MET A 1 -1.19 -13.73 -25.48
C MET A 1 -0.88 -12.38 -24.86
N HIS A 2 -1.68 -11.35 -25.14
CA HIS A 2 -1.44 -10.01 -24.63
C HIS A 2 -1.95 -9.92 -23.18
N ASP A 3 -1.09 -9.48 -22.26
CA ASP A 3 -1.50 -9.12 -20.91
C ASP A 3 -2.25 -7.78 -20.98
N GLU A 4 -3.56 -7.83 -21.23
CA GLU A 4 -4.42 -6.64 -21.28
C GLU A 4 -4.69 -6.11 -19.86
N ARG A 5 -3.66 -5.50 -19.27
CA ARG A 5 -3.75 -4.78 -18.00
C ARG A 5 -3.65 -3.28 -18.24
N THR A 6 -4.63 -2.56 -17.71
CA THR A 6 -4.61 -1.10 -17.67
C THR A 6 -4.35 -0.65 -16.24
N HIS A 7 -3.43 0.30 -16.08
CA HIS A 7 -3.05 0.87 -14.80
C HIS A 7 -3.47 2.34 -14.77
N HIS A 8 -4.27 2.73 -13.77
CA HIS A 8 -4.69 4.10 -13.56
C HIS A 8 -4.04 4.64 -12.28
N TYR A 9 -3.44 5.83 -12.39
CA TYR A 9 -2.77 6.51 -11.28
C TYR A 9 -3.38 7.90 -11.11
N HIS A 10 -3.79 8.23 -9.89
CA HIS A 10 -4.37 9.52 -9.56
C HIS A 10 -3.52 10.22 -8.50
N TYR A 11 -3.16 11.47 -8.82
CA TYR A 11 -2.32 12.30 -7.99
C TYR A 11 -3.10 13.48 -7.43
N ASP A 12 -2.76 13.92 -6.22
CA ASP A 12 -3.26 15.18 -5.68
C ASP A 12 -2.48 16.39 -6.24
N SER A 13 -2.84 17.60 -5.82
CA SER A 13 -2.18 18.85 -6.23
C SER A 13 -0.73 18.97 -5.75
N GLN A 14 -0.28 18.10 -4.83
CA GLN A 14 1.11 18.02 -4.38
C GLN A 14 1.88 16.90 -5.11
N HIS A 15 1.32 16.36 -6.21
CA HIS A 15 1.88 15.26 -7.00
C HIS A 15 2.11 13.97 -6.20
N ARG A 16 1.28 13.71 -5.19
CA ARG A 16 1.32 12.46 -4.41
C ARG A 16 0.28 11.50 -4.94
N LEU A 17 0.66 10.24 -5.13
CA LEU A 17 -0.27 9.18 -5.57
C LEU A 17 -1.30 8.91 -4.48
N VAL A 18 -2.56 9.31 -4.68
CA VAL A 18 -3.63 9.13 -3.68
C VAL A 18 -4.52 7.93 -3.99
N PHE A 19 -4.62 7.55 -5.27
CA PHE A 19 -5.43 6.43 -5.71
C PHE A 19 -4.81 5.69 -6.90
N TYR A 20 -4.92 4.37 -6.89
CA TYR A 20 -4.43 3.49 -7.95
C TYR A 20 -5.44 2.38 -8.23
N THR A 21 -5.68 2.09 -9.51
CA THR A 21 -6.52 0.96 -9.94
C THR A 21 -5.79 0.15 -11.01
N ARG A 22 -5.82 -1.18 -10.86
CA ARG A 22 -5.41 -2.14 -11.90
C ARG A 22 -6.65 -2.83 -12.46
N ILE A 23 -6.86 -2.69 -13.76
CA ILE A 23 -7.95 -3.34 -14.49
C ILE A 23 -7.34 -4.42 -15.40
N GLN A 24 -7.93 -5.60 -15.41
CA GLN A 24 -7.55 -6.69 -16.31
C GLN A 24 -8.81 -7.25 -16.95
N HIS A 25 -8.83 -7.38 -18.28
CA HIS A 25 -10.01 -7.82 -19.05
C HIS A 25 -11.29 -7.04 -18.70
N GLY A 26 -11.17 -5.70 -18.59
CA GLY A 26 -12.29 -4.81 -18.25
C GLY A 26 -12.71 -4.80 -16.77
N GLU A 27 -12.09 -5.64 -15.95
CA GLU A 27 -12.49 -5.85 -14.55
C GLU A 27 -11.44 -5.34 -13.56
N PRO A 28 -11.82 -4.53 -12.53
CA PRO A 28 -10.91 -4.12 -11.48
C PRO A 28 -10.39 -5.33 -10.71
N GLN A 29 -9.07 -5.46 -10.66
CA GLN A 29 -8.36 -6.50 -9.92
C GLN A 29 -7.82 -5.99 -8.59
N VAL A 30 -7.39 -4.72 -8.57
CA VAL A 30 -6.83 -4.07 -7.39
C VAL A 30 -7.25 -2.61 -7.37
N GLU A 31 -7.64 -2.14 -6.20
CA GLU A 31 -7.69 -0.72 -5.88
C GLU A 31 -6.80 -0.42 -4.68
N SER A 32 -6.18 0.75 -4.67
CA SER A 32 -5.35 1.18 -3.55
C SER A 32 -5.53 2.66 -3.27
N ARG A 33 -5.55 3.00 -1.99
CA ARG A 33 -5.55 4.38 -1.49
C ARG A 33 -4.35 4.62 -0.60
N TYR A 34 -3.79 5.81 -0.67
CA TYR A 34 -2.60 6.17 0.10
C TYR A 34 -2.86 7.45 0.88
N LEU A 35 -2.39 7.47 2.12
CA LEU A 35 -2.51 8.60 3.03
C LEU A 35 -1.12 9.18 3.30
N TYR A 36 -1.06 10.50 3.40
CA TYR A 36 0.18 11.24 3.61
C TYR A 36 -0.03 12.26 4.73
N ASP A 37 1.05 12.56 5.45
CA ASP A 37 1.09 13.71 6.35
C ASP A 37 1.42 15.01 5.58
N PRO A 38 1.36 16.20 6.23
CA PRO A 38 1.69 17.47 5.59
C PRO A 38 3.13 17.56 5.04
N LEU A 39 4.06 16.77 5.57
CA LEU A 39 5.44 16.69 5.08
C LEU A 39 5.58 15.78 3.85
N GLY A 40 4.49 15.14 3.42
CA GLY A 40 4.47 14.27 2.24
C GLY A 40 4.94 12.85 2.52
N ARG A 41 5.13 12.46 3.78
CA ARG A 41 5.48 11.08 4.14
C ARG A 41 4.23 10.21 4.13
N ARG A 42 4.33 9.01 3.57
CA ARG A 42 3.18 8.08 3.53
C ARG A 42 2.91 7.55 4.94
N THR A 43 1.71 7.77 5.45
CA THR A 43 1.27 7.33 6.79
C THR A 43 0.34 6.14 6.72
N GLY A 44 -0.34 5.93 5.59
CA GLY A 44 -1.28 4.82 5.41
C GLY A 44 -1.32 4.30 3.98
N LYS A 45 -1.66 3.02 3.85
CA LYS A 45 -1.96 2.34 2.60
C LYS A 45 -3.15 1.41 2.82
N ARG A 46 -4.15 1.50 1.95
CA ARG A 46 -5.32 0.62 1.92
C ARG A 46 -5.36 -0.09 0.58
N VAL A 47 -5.52 -1.40 0.57
CA VAL A 47 -5.58 -2.19 -0.67
C VAL A 47 -6.83 -3.05 -0.67
N TRP A 48 -7.65 -2.89 -1.70
CA TRP A 48 -8.75 -3.79 -2.01
C TRP A 48 -8.33 -4.70 -3.15
N ARG A 49 -8.58 -6.00 -3.00
CA ARG A 49 -8.21 -7.00 -4.00
C ARG A 49 -9.44 -7.72 -4.48
N ARG A 50 -9.48 -8.03 -5.77
CA ARG A 50 -10.56 -8.84 -6.32
C ARG A 50 -10.43 -10.26 -5.78
N GLU A 51 -11.45 -10.69 -5.07
CA GLU A 51 -11.54 -12.00 -4.45
C GLU A 51 -12.94 -12.58 -4.63
N ARG A 52 -13.07 -13.88 -4.37
CA ARG A 52 -14.35 -14.56 -4.39
C ARG A 52 -15.03 -14.36 -3.04
N ASP A 53 -16.25 -13.85 -3.03
CA ASP A 53 -17.03 -13.74 -1.81
C ASP A 53 -17.72 -15.07 -1.42
N LEU A 54 -18.43 -15.07 -0.28
CA LEU A 54 -19.13 -16.25 0.24
C LEU A 54 -20.25 -16.77 -0.67
N THR A 55 -20.72 -15.97 -1.63
CA THR A 55 -21.74 -16.34 -2.62
C THR A 55 -21.13 -16.82 -3.94
N GLY A 56 -19.80 -16.78 -4.05
CA GLY A 56 -19.07 -17.16 -5.25
C GLY A 56 -18.86 -16.02 -6.25
N TRP A 57 -19.35 -14.82 -5.95
CA TRP A 57 -19.17 -13.63 -6.79
C TRP A 57 -17.76 -13.06 -6.68
N MET A 58 -17.19 -12.66 -7.81
CA MET A 58 -15.87 -12.03 -7.88
C MET A 58 -16.04 -10.51 -7.77
N SER A 59 -15.58 -9.92 -6.66
CA SER A 59 -15.61 -8.47 -6.44
C SER A 59 -14.40 -8.03 -5.62
N LEU A 60 -14.16 -6.71 -5.53
CA LEU A 60 -13.16 -6.21 -4.60
C LEU A 60 -13.57 -6.56 -3.16
N SER A 61 -12.59 -6.91 -2.34
CA SER A 61 -12.78 -7.25 -0.92
C SER A 61 -13.64 -6.21 -0.21
N ARG A 62 -14.51 -6.62 0.73
CA ARG A 62 -15.37 -5.64 1.44
C ARG A 62 -14.58 -4.72 2.36
N LYS A 63 -13.46 -5.20 2.89
CA LYS A 63 -12.54 -4.45 3.73
C LYS A 63 -11.17 -4.40 3.07
N PRO A 64 -10.45 -3.28 3.16
CA PRO A 64 -9.08 -3.21 2.67
C PRO A 64 -8.13 -3.97 3.58
N GLU A 65 -7.06 -4.48 2.99
CA GLU A 65 -5.80 -4.67 3.72
C GLU A 65 -5.22 -3.29 4.07
N GLU A 66 -5.05 -3.02 5.36
CA GLU A 66 -4.45 -1.76 5.83
C GLU A 66 -2.99 -1.95 6.24
N THR A 67 -2.15 -0.97 5.90
CA THR A 67 -0.80 -0.81 6.42
C THR A 67 -0.61 0.63 6.86
N TRP A 68 -0.21 0.80 8.12
CA TRP A 68 0.10 2.08 8.74
C TRP A 68 1.61 2.23 8.93
N TYR A 69 2.10 3.46 8.75
CA TYR A 69 3.51 3.79 8.78
C TYR A 69 3.75 4.91 9.79
N GLY A 70 4.61 4.64 10.79
CA GLY A 70 5.02 5.61 11.80
C GLY A 70 6.43 6.14 11.52
N TRP A 71 6.60 7.45 11.66
CA TRP A 71 7.83 8.17 11.33
C TRP A 71 8.40 8.86 12.57
N ASP A 72 9.73 8.88 12.68
CA ASP A 72 10.51 9.71 13.61
C ASP A 72 11.47 10.59 12.78
N GLY A 73 11.16 11.88 12.69
CA GLY A 73 11.75 12.73 11.65
C GLY A 73 11.57 12.10 10.26
N ASP A 74 12.64 11.96 9.49
CA ASP A 74 12.60 11.33 8.16
C ASP A 74 12.76 9.80 8.19
N ARG A 75 12.80 9.19 9.38
CA ARG A 75 13.04 7.75 9.53
C ARG A 75 11.72 7.01 9.74
N LEU A 76 11.47 6.00 8.91
CA LEU A 76 10.37 5.07 9.11
C LEU A 76 10.70 4.16 10.30
N THR A 77 9.96 4.28 11.40
CA THR A 77 10.20 3.52 12.64
C THR A 77 9.14 2.48 12.91
N THR A 78 7.94 2.60 12.34
CA THR A 78 6.87 1.62 12.56
C THR A 78 6.22 1.23 11.24
N VAL A 79 6.03 -0.07 11.02
CA VAL A 79 5.12 -0.61 10.01
C VAL A 79 4.11 -1.49 10.72
N GLN A 80 2.83 -1.19 10.57
CA GLN A 80 1.75 -1.90 11.26
C GLN A 80 0.69 -2.35 10.26
N THR A 81 0.43 -3.65 10.23
CA THR A 81 -0.75 -4.24 9.58
C THR A 81 -1.78 -4.61 10.65
N GLN A 82 -2.88 -5.24 10.23
CA GLN A 82 -3.83 -5.81 11.19
C GLN A 82 -3.21 -6.91 12.08
N GLN A 83 -2.26 -7.67 11.54
CA GLN A 83 -1.71 -8.88 12.16
C GLN A 83 -0.36 -8.65 12.84
N THR A 84 0.41 -7.66 12.39
CA THR A 84 1.80 -7.49 12.82
C THR A 84 2.14 -6.03 12.97
N ARG A 85 2.96 -5.74 13.99
CA ARG A 85 3.63 -4.45 14.15
C ARG A 85 5.13 -4.67 14.22
N ILE A 86 5.86 -4.04 13.32
CA ILE A 86 7.32 -4.03 13.29
C ILE A 86 7.77 -2.64 13.74
N GLN A 87 8.67 -2.59 14.72
CA GLN A 87 9.35 -1.37 15.14
C GLN A 87 10.84 -1.45 14.80
N THR A 88 11.38 -0.43 14.14
CA THR A 88 12.78 -0.32 13.79
C THR A 88 13.43 0.76 14.65
N VAL A 89 14.42 0.38 15.44
CA VAL A 89 15.22 1.30 16.27
C VAL A 89 16.52 1.62 15.55
N TYR A 90 16.75 2.90 15.29
CA TYR A 90 17.98 3.37 14.65
C TYR A 90 19.00 3.74 15.72
N GLN A 91 20.20 3.15 15.67
CA GLN A 91 21.29 3.51 16.57
C GLN A 91 21.95 4.83 16.12
N PRO A 92 22.29 5.75 17.04
CA PRO A 92 23.06 6.94 16.71
C PRO A 92 24.41 6.56 16.07
N GLY A 93 24.75 7.18 14.94
CA GLY A 93 26.06 7.01 14.28
C GLY A 93 26.18 5.88 13.25
N LYS A 94 25.13 5.10 12.97
CA LYS A 94 25.12 4.12 11.86
C LYS A 94 24.08 4.50 10.81
N LEU A 95 24.54 4.70 9.57
CA LEU A 95 23.68 4.81 8.39
C LEU A 95 23.07 3.43 8.12
N HIS A 96 21.77 3.28 8.40
CA HIS A 96 21.02 2.08 8.01
C HIS A 96 20.29 2.36 6.70
N ALA A 97 20.44 1.45 5.73
CA ALA A 97 19.53 1.37 4.59
C ALA A 97 18.14 0.94 5.09
N ALA A 98 17.09 1.39 4.40
CA ALA A 98 15.70 1.09 4.74
C ALA A 98 15.46 -0.41 4.93
N PRO A 99 14.58 -0.83 5.86
CA PRO A 99 14.28 -2.24 6.08
C PRO A 99 13.78 -2.89 4.78
N GLU A 100 14.48 -3.92 4.33
CA GLU A 100 14.10 -4.73 3.17
C GLU A 100 12.83 -5.51 3.52
N ASN A 101 11.71 -5.13 2.92
CA ASN A 101 10.41 -5.76 3.16
C ASN A 101 10.35 -7.11 2.43
N ARG A 102 11.00 -8.14 3.01
CA ARG A 102 10.92 -9.52 2.52
C ARG A 102 9.60 -10.17 2.93
N ASN A 103 8.50 -9.70 2.38
CA ASN A 103 7.24 -10.45 2.32
C ASN A 103 6.27 -9.75 1.36
N ARG A 104 6.35 -10.15 0.09
CA ARG A 104 5.27 -10.12 -0.91
C ARG A 104 5.81 -10.81 -2.16
N GLU A 105 5.61 -12.11 -2.24
CA GLU A 105 5.49 -12.77 -3.54
C GLU A 105 4.28 -12.17 -4.28
N TRP A 106 4.44 -12.03 -5.60
CA TRP A 106 3.76 -11.09 -6.50
C TRP A 106 2.25 -11.26 -6.65
#